data_AF-A0A7C3F520-F1
#
_entry.id   AF-A0A7C3F520-F1
#
_cell.length_a   1.000
_cell.length_b   1.000
_cell.length_c   1.000
_cell.angle_alpha   90.00
_cell.angle_beta   90.00
_cell.angle_gamma   90.00
#
_symmetry.space_group_name_H-M   'P 1'
#
loop_
_entity.id
_entity.type
_entity.pdbx_description
1 polymer ?
#
loop_
_entity_poly.entity_id
_entity_poly.type
_entity_poly.pdbx_seq_one_letter_code
_entity_poly.pdbx_strand_id
1 'polypeptide(L)'
;MGRSRDLDAPARGACAVCGAPSGGSLCARHSKAARKIEAHFATWRERAGVEWEEYLRLVSENDLSGAWIKETAEYLLRSGMRFGQISRP
;
A
#
# COMPACT_ATOMS: atom_id res chain seq x y z
N MET A 1 10.93 -36.95 -18.23
CA MET A 1 11.32 -36.37 -16.93
C MET A 1 10.78 -34.95 -16.84
N GLY A 2 9.84 -34.70 -15.92
CA GLY A 2 9.15 -33.42 -15.75
C GLY A 2 10.12 -32.31 -15.35
N ARG A 3 10.02 -31.16 -16.02
CA ARG A 3 10.89 -30.02 -15.76
C ARG A 3 10.58 -29.42 -14.39
N SER A 4 11.64 -29.37 -13.59
CA SER A 4 11.92 -28.60 -12.38
C SER A 4 10.79 -27.70 -11.86
N ARG A 5 10.36 -28.04 -10.64
CA ARG A 5 9.53 -27.21 -9.77
C ARG A 5 10.22 -25.87 -9.53
N ASP A 6 9.58 -24.82 -10.03
CA ASP A 6 9.20 -23.64 -9.25
C ASP A 6 10.36 -22.95 -8.50
N LEU A 7 11.14 -22.19 -9.28
CA LEU A 7 12.00 -21.14 -8.74
C LEU A 7 11.13 -20.06 -8.09
N ASP A 8 11.14 -20.04 -6.76
CA ASP A 8 11.14 -18.89 -5.84
C ASP A 8 10.77 -17.51 -6.46
N ALA A 9 9.53 -17.37 -6.92
CA ALA A 9 8.89 -16.09 -7.18
C ALA A 9 7.79 -15.93 -6.13
N PRO A 10 7.63 -14.75 -5.47
CA PRO A 10 6.57 -14.56 -4.52
C PRO A 10 5.25 -14.93 -5.20
N ALA A 11 4.55 -15.91 -4.61
CA ALA A 11 3.39 -16.53 -5.20
C ALA A 11 2.46 -15.46 -5.76
N ARG A 12 2.07 -15.61 -7.04
CA ARG A 12 1.03 -14.77 -7.66
C ARG A 12 -0.20 -14.82 -6.75
N GLY A 13 -0.36 -13.77 -5.95
CA GLY A 13 -1.36 -13.71 -4.90
C GLY A 13 -0.85 -13.73 -3.46
N ALA A 14 0.27 -13.07 -3.17
CA ALA A 14 0.66 -12.69 -1.80
C ALA A 14 0.72 -11.15 -1.68
N CYS A 15 0.35 -10.63 -0.52
CA CYS A 15 0.36 -9.21 -0.24
C CYS A 15 1.80 -8.72 -0.10
N ALA A 16 2.14 -7.65 -0.81
CA ALA A 16 3.49 -7.06 -0.75
C ALA A 16 3.86 -6.44 0.61
N VAL A 17 2.88 -6.23 1.49
CA VAL A 17 3.06 -5.63 2.83
C VAL A 17 3.25 -6.69 3.92
N CYS A 18 2.33 -7.65 4.01
CA CYS A 18 2.33 -8.67 5.08
C CYS A 18 2.48 -10.12 4.60
N GLY A 19 2.65 -10.35 3.29
CA GLY A 19 2.77 -11.70 2.73
C GLY A 19 1.49 -12.53 2.72
N ALA A 20 0.37 -12.02 3.24
CA ALA A 20 -0.90 -12.74 3.29
C ALA A 20 -1.45 -13.09 1.89
N PRO A 21 -2.19 -14.19 1.72
CA PRO A 21 -2.79 -14.53 0.43
C PRO A 21 -3.70 -13.41 -0.06
N SER A 22 -3.56 -13.10 -1.34
CA SER A 22 -4.03 -11.90 -2.01
C SER A 22 -4.48 -12.27 -3.43
N GLY A 23 -5.45 -11.56 -3.98
CA GLY A 23 -5.80 -11.70 -5.40
C GLY A 23 -4.95 -10.82 -6.33
N GLY A 24 -4.03 -10.03 -5.78
CA GLY A 24 -3.23 -9.04 -6.49
C GLY A 24 -2.03 -8.56 -5.66
N SER A 25 -1.68 -7.27 -5.77
CA SER A 25 -0.54 -6.66 -5.07
C SER A 25 -0.74 -6.51 -3.55
N LEU A 26 -1.98 -6.32 -3.10
CA LEU A 26 -2.34 -6.11 -1.70
C LEU A 26 -3.50 -7.03 -1.29
N CYS A 27 -3.47 -7.53 -0.05
CA CYS A 27 -4.61 -8.26 0.52
C CYS A 27 -5.79 -7.32 0.79
N ALA A 28 -7.00 -7.85 0.99
CA ALA A 28 -8.22 -7.05 1.16
C ALA A 28 -8.11 -5.94 2.23
N ARG A 29 -7.33 -6.17 3.30
CA ARG A 29 -7.13 -5.23 4.40
C ARG A 29 -6.23 -4.07 3.98
N HIS A 30 -5.09 -4.37 3.36
CA HIS A 30 -4.17 -3.37 2.82
C HIS A 30 -4.75 -2.62 1.63
N SER A 31 -5.52 -3.28 0.75
CA SER A 31 -6.24 -2.60 -0.34
C SER A 31 -7.27 -1.60 0.21
N LYS A 32 -7.98 -1.94 1.29
CA LYS A 32 -8.91 -1.04 1.96
C LYS A 32 -8.18 0.12 2.64
N ALA A 33 -7.02 -0.13 3.25
CA ALA A 33 -6.18 0.90 3.85
C ALA A 33 -5.64 1.87 2.79
N ALA A 34 -5.11 1.36 1.68
CA ALA A 34 -4.61 2.15 0.57
C ALA A 34 -5.69 3.08 0.00
N ARG A 35 -6.91 2.56 -0.20
CA ARG A 35 -8.07 3.36 -0.62
C ARG A 35 -8.44 4.45 0.38
N LYS A 36 -8.34 4.19 1.68
CA LYS A 36 -8.59 5.22 2.72
C LYS A 36 -7.54 6.31 2.67
N ILE A 37 -6.26 5.94 2.58
CA ILE A 37 -5.14 6.88 2.44
C ILE A 37 -5.37 7.77 1.21
N GLU A 38 -5.69 7.16 0.06
CA GLU A 38 -5.99 7.89 -1.17
C GLU A 38 -7.19 8.84 -1.00
N ALA A 39 -8.29 8.36 -0.41
CA ALA A 39 -9.49 9.17 -0.20
C ALA A 39 -9.25 10.36 0.75
N HIS A 40 -8.44 10.20 1.80
CA HIS A 40 -8.14 11.27 2.75
C HIS A 40 -7.09 12.25 2.24
N PHE A 41 -6.23 11.84 1.30
CA PHE A 41 -5.18 12.70 0.77
C PHE A 41 -5.72 13.99 0.14
N ALA A 42 -6.84 13.94 -0.58
CA ALA A 42 -7.44 15.14 -1.17
C ALA A 42 -7.69 16.22 -0.12
N THR A 43 -8.32 15.84 1.01
CA THR A 43 -8.58 16.75 2.13
C THR A 43 -7.29 17.26 2.77
N TRP A 44 -6.28 16.42 2.92
CA TRP A 44 -4.98 16.84 3.49
C TRP A 44 -4.23 17.80 2.56
N ARG A 45 -4.23 17.53 1.25
CA ARG A 45 -3.66 18.44 0.26
C ARG A 45 -4.38 19.80 0.29
N GLU A 46 -5.71 19.81 0.31
CA GLU A 46 -6.49 21.05 0.32
C GLU A 46 -6.31 21.85 1.61
N ARG A 47 -6.23 21.19 2.78
CA ARG A 47 -6.17 21.87 4.08
C ARG A 47 -4.76 22.18 4.57
N ALA A 48 -3.81 21.31 4.29
CA ALA A 48 -2.45 21.40 4.81
C ALA A 48 -1.41 21.69 3.71
N GLY A 49 -1.78 21.65 2.42
CA GLY A 49 -0.86 21.92 1.32
C GLY A 49 0.26 20.88 1.18
N VAL A 50 0.05 19.67 1.73
CA VAL A 50 1.08 18.62 1.74
C VAL A 50 1.10 17.84 0.43
N GLU A 51 2.30 17.47 0.00
CA GLU A 51 2.51 16.57 -1.12
C GLU A 51 2.30 15.11 -0.71
N TRP A 52 2.15 14.22 -1.69
CA TRP A 52 1.78 12.82 -1.44
C TRP A 52 2.77 12.09 -0.51
N GLU A 53 4.06 12.27 -0.73
CA GLU A 53 5.10 11.64 0.12
C GLU A 53 5.09 12.20 1.54
N GLU A 54 4.93 13.51 1.69
CA GLU A 54 4.80 14.20 2.97
C GLU A 54 3.59 13.66 3.75
N TYR A 55 2.44 13.54 3.07
CA TYR A 55 1.22 12.98 3.62
C TYR A 55 1.41 11.54 4.10
N LEU A 56 2.06 10.69 3.31
CA LEU A 56 2.31 9.30 3.72
C LEU A 56 3.21 9.23 4.95
N ARG A 57 4.23 10.09 5.06
CA ARG A 57 5.09 10.17 6.26
C ARG A 57 4.28 10.56 7.49
N LEU A 58 3.52 11.66 7.39
CA LEU A 58 2.64 12.14 8.46
C LEU A 58 1.66 11.05 8.93
N VAL A 59 1.06 10.31 7.99
CA VAL A 59 0.11 9.24 8.32
C VAL A 59 0.80 8.02 8.93
N SER A 60 2.01 7.67 8.46
CA SER A 60 2.80 6.54 9.00
C SER A 60 3.28 6.81 10.43
N GLU A 61 3.66 8.05 10.73
CA GLU A 61 4.15 8.47 12.05
C GLU A 61 3.00 8.78 13.03
N ASN A 62 1.78 8.97 12.53
CA ASN A 62 0.63 9.29 13.39
C ASN A 62 0.11 8.07 14.15
N ASP A 63 0.24 8.09 15.48
CA ASP A 63 -0.23 7.01 16.37
C ASP A 63 -1.74 6.79 16.40
N LEU A 64 -2.53 7.75 15.91
CA LEU A 64 -3.97 7.58 15.72
C LEU A 64 -4.30 6.80 14.43
N SER A 65 -3.33 6.62 13.53
CA SER A 65 -3.49 5.79 12.34
C SER A 65 -3.50 4.31 12.74
N GLY A 66 -4.50 3.57 12.26
CA GLY A 66 -4.55 2.13 12.48
C GLY A 66 -3.33 1.42 11.85
N ALA A 67 -2.91 0.29 12.43
CA ALA A 67 -1.74 -0.48 11.98
C ALA A 67 -1.70 -0.69 10.46
N TRP A 68 -2.82 -1.14 9.87
CA TRP A 68 -2.95 -1.32 8.42
C TRP A 68 -2.66 -0.06 7.60
N ILE A 69 -3.02 1.11 8.10
CA ILE A 69 -2.78 2.40 7.43
C ILE A 69 -1.29 2.74 7.50
N LYS A 70 -0.65 2.55 8.66
CA LYS A 70 0.79 2.78 8.85
C LYS A 70 1.60 1.87 7.92
N GLU A 71 1.36 0.56 7.97
CA GLU A 71 2.04 -0.44 7.15
C GLU A 71 1.84 -0.16 5.65
N THR A 72 0.63 0.23 5.23
CA THR A 72 0.37 0.60 3.83
C THR A 72 1.10 1.87 3.43
N ALA A 73 1.12 2.89 4.30
CA ALA A 73 1.78 4.16 4.00
C ALA A 73 3.29 3.98 3.85
N GLU A 74 3.92 3.20 4.71
CA GLU A 74 5.33 2.82 4.61
C GLU A 74 5.62 2.07 3.31
N TYR A 75 4.75 1.12 2.94
CA TYR A 75 4.89 0.42 1.67
C TYR A 75 4.80 1.35 0.46
N LEU A 76 3.84 2.28 0.45
CA LEU A 76 3.66 3.24 -0.63
C LEU A 76 4.85 4.20 -0.76
N LEU A 77 5.41 4.64 0.37
CA LEU A 77 6.64 5.44 0.44
C LEU A 77 7.82 4.69 -0.16
N ARG A 78 8.04 3.44 0.29
CA ARG A 78 9.15 2.61 -0.20
C ARG A 78 9.02 2.24 -1.66
N SER A 79 7.79 2.06 -2.15
CA SER A 79 7.51 1.69 -3.54
C SER A 79 7.60 2.89 -4.50
N GLY A 80 7.68 4.13 -3.99
CA GLY A 80 7.61 5.34 -4.80
C GLY A 80 6.29 5.48 -5.56
N MET A 81 5.23 4.83 -5.08
CA MET A 81 3.96 4.71 -5.81
C MET A 81 3.20 6.04 -5.68
N ARG A 82 2.87 6.67 -6.80
CA ARG A 82 2.19 7.97 -6.81
C ARG A 82 0.69 7.80 -6.63
N PHE A 83 0.06 8.83 -6.04
CA PHE A 83 -1.39 8.98 -5.95
C PHE A 83 -2.08 8.65 -7.30
N GLY A 84 -3.09 7.76 -7.29
CA GLY A 84 -3.81 7.32 -8.49
C GLY A 84 -3.21 6.12 -9.24
N GLN A 85 -2.03 5.61 -8.86
CA GLN A 85 -1.47 4.38 -9.45
C GLN A 85 -1.87 3.09 -8.71
N ILE A 86 -2.48 3.21 -7.52
CA ILE A 86 -2.83 2.10 -6.62
C ILE A 86 -3.95 1.22 -7.19
N SER A 87 -4.78 1.76 -8.09
CA SER A 87 -5.99 1.09 -8.60
C SER A 87 -5.92 0.68 -10.08
N ARG A 88 -4.74 0.65 -10.70
CA ARG A 88 -4.63 0.18 -12.10
C ARG A 88 -4.74 -1.35 -12.18
N PRO A 89 -5.64 -1.90 -13.02
CA PRO A 89 -5.71 -3.33 -13.28
C PRO A 89 -4.46 -3.84 -14.02
#